data_AF-A0A0L6J1F9-F1
#
_entry.id   AF-A0A0L6J1F9-F1
#
_cell.length_a   1.000
_cell.length_b   1.000
_cell.length_c   1.000
_cell.angle_alpha   90.00
_cell.angle_beta   90.00
_cell.angle_gamma   90.00
#
_symmetry.space_group_name_H-M   'P 1'
#
loop_
_entity.id
_entity.type
_entity.pdbx_description
1 polymer ?
#
loop_
_entity_poly.entity_id
_entity_poly.type
_entity_poly.pdbx_seq_one_letter_code
_entity_poly.pdbx_strand_id
1 'polypeptide(L)' 'MVKTSRTGRVTLDGQLVGYWDREAARLEAIAASARFGWQRRRLLRKVADARAKADRSRQREAARNQAAQPTEA' A
#
# COMPACT_ATOMS: atom_id res chain seq x y z
N MET A 1 22.20 14.50 16.36
CA MET A 1 21.26 13.80 17.27
C MET A 1 20.14 13.23 16.43
N VAL A 2 20.31 12.02 15.89
CA VAL A 2 19.26 11.35 15.10
C VAL A 2 18.20 10.90 16.11
N LYS A 3 17.04 11.56 16.09
CA LYS A 3 15.84 11.05 16.77
C LYS A 3 15.53 9.71 16.12
N THR A 4 15.95 8.62 16.75
CA THR A 4 15.38 7.29 16.51
C THR A 4 13.94 7.39 16.98
N SER A 5 13.07 7.86 16.08
CA SER A 5 11.62 7.71 16.22
C SER A 5 11.40 6.25 16.58
N ARG A 6 10.80 6.00 17.76
CA ARG A 6 10.39 4.65 18.19
C ARG A 6 9.87 3.96 16.93
N THR A 7 10.52 2.88 16.52
CA THR A 7 10.00 2.03 15.46
C THR A 7 8.68 1.50 16.00
N GLY A 8 7.61 2.26 15.77
CA GLY A 8 6.26 1.89 16.17
C GLY A 8 6.03 0.52 15.58
N ARG A 9 5.48 -0.39 16.38
CA ARG A 9 5.13 -1.73 15.89
C ARG A 9 4.32 -1.54 14.62
N VAL A 10 4.90 -1.88 13.46
CA VAL A 10 4.21 -1.73 12.19
C VAL A 10 3.12 -2.79 12.19
N THR A 11 1.87 -2.36 12.12
CA THR A 11 0.74 -3.27 12.01
C THR A 11 0.84 -4.05 10.70
N LEU A 12 0.21 -5.23 10.63
CA LEU A 12 0.15 -5.99 9.39
C LEU A 12 -0.45 -5.16 8.25
N ASP A 13 -1.51 -4.39 8.52
CA ASP A 13 -2.13 -3.53 7.51
C ASP A 13 -1.17 -2.42 7.07
N GLY A 14 -0.38 -1.82 7.98
CA GLY A 14 0.67 -0.88 7.63
C GLY A 14 1.78 -1.48 6.75
N GLN A 15 2.19 -2.74 7.02
CA GLN A 15 3.13 -3.47 6.15
C GLN A 15 2.52 -3.73 4.77
N LEU A 16 1.24 -4.08 4.71
CA LEU A 16 0.53 -4.34 3.46
C LEU A 16 0.39 -3.08 2.59
N VAL A 17 0.19 -1.90 3.18
CA VAL A 17 0.19 -0.63 2.42
C VAL A 17 1.51 -0.48 1.67
N GLY A 18 2.64 -0.55 2.39
CA GLY A 18 3.96 -0.40 1.77
C GLY A 18 4.34 -1.52 0.80
N TYR A 19 3.80 -2.73 1.00
CA TYR A 19 3.95 -3.83 0.03
C TYR A 19 3.18 -3.53 -1.26
N TRP A 20 1.89 -3.21 -1.17
CA TRP A 20 1.04 -2.97 -2.34
C TRP A 20 1.46 -1.74 -3.15
N ASP A 21 1.95 -0.69 -2.49
CA ASP A 21 2.49 0.49 -3.17
C ASP A 21 3.76 0.15 -3.98
N ARG A 22 4.69 -0.63 -3.39
CA ARG A 22 5.89 -1.09 -4.10
C ARG A 22 5.55 -2.02 -5.26
N GLU A 23 4.58 -2.91 -5.07
CA GLU A 23 4.15 -3.83 -6.12
C GLU A 23 3.44 -3.09 -7.26
N ALA A 24 2.65 -2.05 -6.96
CA ALA A 24 2.06 -1.19 -7.97
C ALA A 24 3.14 -0.50 -8.82
N ALA A 25 4.14 0.11 -8.18
CA ALA A 25 5.26 0.75 -8.87
C ALA A 25 6.08 -0.24 -9.72
N ARG A 26 6.33 -1.46 -9.20
CA ARG A 26 7.00 -2.53 -9.94
C ARG A 26 6.22 -2.92 -11.19
N LEU A 27 4.91 -3.13 -11.07
CA LEU A 27 4.05 -3.51 -12.19
C LEU A 27 3.97 -2.40 -13.24
N GLU A 28 3.98 -1.14 -12.81
CA GLU A 28 3.99 0.03 -13.69
C GLU A 28 5.30 0.12 -14.48
N ALA A 29 6.45 -0.13 -13.84
CA ALA A 29 7.74 -0.21 -14.51
C ALA A 29 7.78 -1.33 -15.57
N ILE A 30 7.25 -2.53 -15.26
CA ILE A 30 7.16 -3.64 -16.23
C ILE A 30 6.19 -3.28 -17.36
N ALA A 31 5.10 -2.56 -17.07
CA ALA A 31 4.14 -2.12 -18.08
C ALA A 31 4.77 -1.11 -19.06
N ALA A 32 5.68 -0.26 -18.58
CA ALA A 32 6.40 0.71 -19.41
C ALA A 32 7.35 0.02 -20.40
N SER A 33 7.94 -1.12 -20.04
CA SER A 33 8.81 -1.90 -20.93
C SER A 33 8.07 -2.95 -21.79
N ALA A 34 6.73 -2.99 -21.73
CA ALA A 34 5.96 -4.03 -22.42
C ALA A 34 5.92 -3.79 -23.94
N ARG A 35 6.31 -4.80 -24.73
CA ARG A 35 6.38 -4.72 -26.19
C ARG A 35 5.01 -4.71 -26.87
N PHE A 36 4.00 -5.30 -26.22
CA PHE A 36 2.66 -5.43 -26.78
C PHE A 36 1.62 -4.65 -25.97
N GLY A 37 0.74 -3.93 -26.66
CA GLY A 37 -0.29 -3.11 -26.02
C GLY A 37 -1.25 -3.91 -25.13
N TRP A 38 -1.60 -5.15 -25.50
CA TRP A 38 -2.45 -6.01 -24.67
C TRP A 38 -1.76 -6.43 -23.37
N GLN A 39 -0.45 -6.66 -23.40
CA GLN A 39 0.36 -7.00 -22.23
C GLN A 39 0.44 -5.79 -21.29
N ARG A 40 0.71 -4.60 -21.84
CA ARG A 40 0.67 -3.33 -21.09
C ARG A 40 -0.68 -3.13 -20.40
N ARG A 41 -1.80 -3.28 -21.12
CA ARG A 41 -3.16 -3.16 -20.55
C ARG A 41 -3.39 -4.15 -19.40
N ARG A 42 -2.96 -5.41 -19.54
CA ARG A 42 -3.08 -6.41 -18.47
C ARG A 42 -2.28 -6.01 -17.23
N LEU A 43 -1.06 -5.51 -17.40
CA LEU A 43 -0.23 -5.06 -16.29
C LEU A 43 -0.83 -3.82 -15.59
N LEU A 44 -1.34 -2.86 -16.36
CA LEU A 44 -1.99 -1.67 -15.80
C LEU A 44 -3.26 -2.01 -14.99
N ARG A 45 -4.02 -3.04 -15.38
CA ARG A 45 -5.12 -3.56 -14.53
C ARG A 45 -4.60 -4.07 -13.19
N LYS A 46 -3.49 -4.81 -13.19
CA LYS A 46 -2.86 -5.27 -11.94
C LYS A 46 -2.33 -4.12 -11.09
N VAL A 47 -1.82 -3.05 -11.70
CA VAL A 47 -1.44 -1.82 -10.98
C VAL A 47 -2.66 -1.23 -10.27
N ALA A 48 -3.79 -1.11 -10.96
CA ALA A 48 -5.03 -0.63 -10.36
C ALA A 48 -5.49 -1.54 -9.19
N ASP A 49 -5.43 -2.87 -9.36
CA ASP A 49 -5.77 -3.82 -8.31
C ASP A 49 -4.86 -3.70 -7.08
N ALA A 50 -3.55 -3.50 -7.30
CA ALA A 50 -2.58 -3.31 -6.22
C ALA A 50 -2.86 -2.01 -5.46
N ARG A 51 -3.11 -0.89 -6.16
CA ARG A 51 -3.49 0.38 -5.54
C ARG A 51 -4.78 0.25 -4.71
N ALA A 52 -5.80 -0.41 -5.25
CA ALA A 52 -7.05 -0.67 -4.52
C ALA A 52 -6.85 -1.56 -3.27
N LYS A 53 -5.84 -2.43 -3.25
CA LYS A 53 -5.47 -3.20 -2.05
C LYS A 53 -4.74 -2.34 -1.03
N ALA A 54 -3.83 -1.48 -1.46
CA ALA A 54 -3.17 -0.50 -0.59
C ALA A 54 -4.21 0.39 0.10
N ASP A 55 -5.19 0.93 -0.65
CA ASP A 55 -6.26 1.77 -0.09
C ASP A 55 -7.10 1.04 0.95
N ARG A 56 -7.47 -0.23 0.70
CA ARG A 56 -8.18 -1.05 1.70
C ARG A 56 -7.35 -1.26 2.96
N SER A 57 -6.05 -1.51 2.83
CA SER A 57 -5.16 -1.62 3.99
C SER A 57 -5.03 -0.30 4.75
N ARG A 58 -4.97 0.85 4.05
CA ARG A 58 -4.99 2.18 4.69
C ARG A 58 -6.28 2.42 5.48
N GLN A 59 -7.43 2.06 4.91
CA GLN A 59 -8.72 2.17 5.58
C GLN A 59 -8.77 1.33 6.87
N ARG A 60 -8.27 0.08 6.81
CA ARG A 60 -8.19 -0.78 8.00
C ARG A 60 -7.25 -0.22 9.06
N GLU A 61 -6.12 0.34 8.64
CA GLU A 61 -5.18 0.97 9.57
C GLU A 61 -5.76 2.22 10.22
N ALA A 62 -6.46 3.06 9.45
CA ALA A 62 -7.17 4.21 9.98
C ALA A 62 -8.27 3.80 10.98
N ALA A 63 -9.06 2.75 10.67
CA ALA A 63 -10.07 2.22 11.57
C ALA A 63 -9.45 1.66 12.88
N ARG A 64 -8.29 1.01 12.79
CA ARG A 64 -7.55 0.54 13.97
C ARG A 64 -7.08 1.72 14.84
N ASN A 65 -6.54 2.77 14.22
CA ASN A 65 -6.11 3.96 14.95
C ASN A 65 -7.28 4.69 15.62
N GLN A 66 -8.45 4.72 14.99
CA GLN A 66 -9.67 5.27 15.58
C GLN A 66 -10.17 4.43 16.77
N ALA A 67 -10.14 3.10 16.66
CA ALA A 67 -10.53 2.21 17.76
C ALA A 67 -9.53 2.20 18.93
N ALA A 68 -8.27 2.53 18.67
CA ALA A 68 -7.21 2.59 19.69
C ALA A 68 -7.20 3.92 20.47
N GLN A 69 -7.89 4.96 20.00
CA GLN A 69 -8.12 6.16 20.81
C GLN A 69 -9.16 5.81 21.87
N PRO A 70 -8.81 5.80 23.18
CA PRO A 70 -9.83 5.65 24.20
C PRO A 70 -10.74 6.87 24.12
N THR A 71 -12.05 6.61 24.01
CA THR A 71 -13.06 7.59 24.37
C THR A 71 -12.86 7.90 25.85
N GLU A 72 -12.06 8.93 26.16
CA GLU A 72 -12.07 9.54 27.48
C GLU A 72 -13.50 10.06 27.72
N ALA A 73 -14.13 9.50 28.76
CA ALA A 73 -15.49 9.77 29.19
C ALA A 73 -15.61 11.13 29.89
#